data_AF-A0A813JXN3-F1
#
_entry.id   AF-A0A813JXN3-F1
#
_cell.length_a   1.000
_cell.length_b   1.000
_cell.length_c   1.000
_cell.angle_alpha   90.00
_cell.angle_beta   90.00
_cell.angle_gamma   90.00
#
_symmetry.space_group_name_H-M   'P 1'
#
loop_
_entity.id
_entity.type
_entity.pdbx_description
1 polymer ?
#
loop_
_entity_poly.entity_id
_entity_poly.type
_entity_poly.pdbx_seq_one_letter_code
_entity_poly.pdbx_strand_id
1 'polypeptide(L)'
;MGALQKSPASDGGTFLCEASADVVAALRALAECCFQLENGPLKRDVGSATSQLLGHVEGCCRKVVQQLVAALRQPDTGSSAYDKLWALRHVGKQSEVTRQWMREADGMSALAQVMAAHPSHKKLLEEGAWLAYVLGGVDGLVELLRAGQ
;
A
#
# COMPACT_ATOMS: atom_id res chain seq x y z
N MET A 1 7.57 -44.25 -19.75
CA MET A 1 6.58 -43.48 -18.97
C MET A 1 7.28 -43.00 -17.71
N GLY A 2 7.40 -41.72 -17.35
CA GLY A 2 6.96 -40.48 -17.98
C GLY A 2 7.97 -39.37 -17.64
N ALA A 3 8.11 -38.41 -18.55
CA ALA A 3 9.01 -37.28 -18.40
C ALA A 3 8.47 -36.31 -17.34
N LEU A 4 9.32 -35.93 -16.39
CA LEU A 4 9.10 -34.85 -15.44
C LEU A 4 9.03 -33.53 -16.22
N GLN A 5 7.81 -33.03 -16.41
CA GLN A 5 7.53 -31.72 -16.95
C GLN A 5 7.88 -30.68 -15.87
N LYS A 6 8.98 -29.97 -16.08
CA LYS A 6 9.42 -28.85 -15.24
C LYS A 6 8.53 -27.65 -15.58
N SER A 7 7.60 -27.28 -14.69
CA SER A 7 6.81 -26.06 -14.84
C SER A 7 7.72 -24.83 -14.79
N PRO A 8 7.58 -23.86 -15.71
CA PRO A 8 8.29 -22.59 -15.63
C PRO A 8 7.68 -21.76 -14.50
N ALA A 9 8.52 -21.42 -13.52
CA ALA A 9 8.20 -20.43 -12.51
C ALA A 9 7.96 -19.08 -13.20
N SER A 10 6.84 -18.46 -12.82
CA SER A 10 6.34 -17.18 -13.30
C SER A 10 7.36 -16.04 -13.12
N ASP A 11 7.89 -15.55 -14.22
CA ASP A 11 8.81 -14.39 -14.35
C ASP A 11 8.05 -13.04 -14.40
N GLY A 12 6.76 -13.02 -14.03
CA GLY A 12 5.89 -11.85 -14.17
C GLY A 12 6.14 -10.71 -13.16
N GLY A 13 6.92 -10.96 -12.09
CA GLY A 13 7.21 -9.95 -11.06
C GLY A 13 8.26 -8.91 -11.50
N THR A 14 9.20 -9.30 -12.36
CA THR A 14 10.35 -8.47 -12.74
C THR A 14 9.93 -7.34 -13.70
N PHE A 15 9.07 -7.65 -14.66
CA PHE A 15 8.58 -6.69 -15.67
C PHE A 15 7.76 -5.53 -15.09
N LEU A 16 6.95 -5.78 -14.06
CA LEU A 16 6.13 -4.73 -13.44
C LEU A 16 6.99 -3.75 -12.62
N CYS A 17 8.07 -4.23 -11.99
CA CYS A 17 9.00 -3.38 -11.24
C CYS A 17 9.80 -2.46 -12.17
N GLU A 18 10.33 -2.96 -13.28
CA GLU A 18 11.10 -2.14 -14.24
C GLU A 18 10.25 -1.05 -14.88
N ALA A 19 9.06 -1.40 -15.40
CA ALA A 19 8.15 -0.41 -15.97
C ALA A 19 7.71 0.66 -14.95
N SER A 20 7.55 0.28 -13.67
CA SER A 20 7.19 1.24 -12.62
C SER A 20 8.33 2.23 -12.31
N ALA A 21 9.59 1.77 -12.34
CA ALA A 21 10.75 2.62 -12.11
C ALA A 21 10.91 3.64 -13.25
N ASP A 22 10.68 3.24 -14.49
CA ASP A 22 10.75 4.10 -15.67
C ASP A 22 9.66 5.20 -15.63
N VAL A 23 8.44 4.86 -15.22
CA VAL A 23 7.36 5.85 -15.05
C VAL A 23 7.71 6.88 -13.99
N VAL A 24 8.25 6.46 -12.84
CA VAL A 24 8.67 7.37 -11.78
C VAL A 24 9.84 8.26 -12.24
N ALA A 25 10.80 7.70 -12.98
CA ALA A 25 11.91 8.45 -13.56
C ALA A 25 11.42 9.50 -14.57
N ALA A 26 10.49 9.13 -15.46
CA ALA A 26 9.88 10.03 -16.41
C ALA A 26 9.11 11.18 -15.73
N LEU A 27 8.30 10.88 -14.70
CA LEU A 27 7.58 11.90 -13.93
C LEU A 27 8.53 12.86 -13.21
N ARG A 28 9.63 12.34 -12.64
CA ARG A 28 10.67 13.19 -12.02
C ARG A 28 11.34 14.09 -13.06
N ALA A 29 11.70 13.55 -14.23
CA ALA A 29 12.30 14.33 -15.31
C ALA A 29 11.35 15.45 -15.79
N LEU A 30 10.06 15.15 -15.96
CA LEU A 30 9.05 16.15 -16.32
C LEU A 30 8.93 17.26 -15.27
N ALA A 31 8.90 16.89 -13.98
CA ALA A 31 8.88 17.86 -12.89
C ALA A 31 10.11 18.75 -12.88
N GLU A 32 11.30 18.19 -13.13
CA GLU A 32 12.56 18.95 -13.22
C GLU A 32 12.59 19.89 -14.44
N CYS A 33 12.12 19.42 -15.60
CA CYS A 33 11.97 20.26 -16.79
C CYS A 33 11.10 21.48 -16.52
N CYS A 34 10.01 21.34 -15.75
CA CYS A 34 9.16 22.49 -15.39
C CYS A 34 9.92 23.61 -14.68
N PHE A 35 10.94 23.29 -13.88
CA PHE A 35 11.73 24.31 -13.19
C PHE A 35 12.68 25.05 -14.14
N GLN A 36 13.26 24.35 -15.11
CA GLN A 36 14.27 24.87 -16.02
C GLN A 36 13.70 25.64 -17.23
N LEU A 37 12.40 25.49 -17.53
CA LEU A 37 11.76 26.22 -18.64
C LEU A 37 11.67 27.72 -18.35
N GLU A 38 12.17 28.54 -19.27
CA GLU A 38 12.06 30.01 -19.25
C GLU A 38 10.78 30.51 -19.94
N ASN A 39 10.23 29.72 -20.89
CA ASN A 39 9.00 30.05 -21.60
C ASN A 39 7.78 29.89 -20.67
N GLY A 40 7.17 31.01 -20.27
CA GLY A 40 6.05 31.04 -19.33
C GLY A 40 4.85 30.16 -19.72
N PRO A 41 4.30 30.26 -20.94
CA PRO A 41 3.22 29.40 -21.41
C PRO A 41 3.56 27.90 -21.37
N LEU A 42 4.69 27.50 -21.97
CA LEU A 42 5.09 26.09 -22.01
C LEU A 42 5.34 25.53 -20.61
N LYS A 43 5.98 26.31 -19.74
CA LYS A 43 6.18 25.96 -18.32
C LYS A 43 4.87 25.69 -17.61
N ARG A 44 3.85 26.52 -17.85
CA ARG A 44 2.51 26.35 -17.26
C ARG A 44 1.85 25.08 -17.77
N ASP A 45 1.90 24.83 -19.07
CA ASP A 45 1.24 23.67 -19.69
C ASP A 45 1.88 22.35 -19.24
N VAL A 46 3.22 22.27 -19.28
CA VAL A 46 3.97 21.09 -18.82
C VAL A 46 3.82 20.91 -17.31
N GLY A 47 3.87 21.99 -16.53
CA GLY A 47 3.62 21.95 -15.09
C GLY A 47 2.23 21.41 -14.75
N SER A 48 1.20 21.93 -15.41
CA SER A 48 -0.19 21.47 -15.23
C SER A 48 -0.33 19.99 -15.59
N ALA A 49 0.21 19.56 -16.74
CA ALA A 49 0.15 18.16 -17.16
C ALA A 49 0.88 17.23 -16.18
N THR A 50 2.06 17.65 -15.70
CA THR A 50 2.85 16.89 -14.71
C THR A 50 2.10 16.76 -13.39
N SER A 51 1.50 17.85 -12.89
CA SER A 51 0.68 17.82 -11.67
C SER A 51 -0.56 16.93 -11.83
N GLN A 52 -1.23 16.95 -12.99
CA GLN A 52 -2.37 16.07 -13.26
C GLN A 52 -1.96 14.59 -13.26
N LEU A 53 -0.83 14.25 -13.87
CA LEU A 53 -0.31 12.88 -13.88
C LEU A 53 0.06 12.40 -12.47
N LEU A 54 0.77 13.23 -11.69
CA LEU A 54 1.10 12.90 -10.31
C LEU A 54 -0.15 12.70 -9.45
N GLY A 55 -1.15 13.58 -9.59
CA GLY A 55 -2.43 13.44 -8.91
C GLY A 55 -3.19 12.18 -9.31
N HIS A 56 -3.11 11.76 -10.58
CA HIS A 56 -3.69 10.51 -11.04
C HIS A 56 -3.00 9.30 -10.41
N VAL A 57 -1.66 9.25 -10.42
CA VAL A 57 -0.87 8.18 -9.80
C VAL A 57 -1.18 8.10 -8.30
N GLU A 58 -1.18 9.23 -7.60
CA GLU A 58 -1.54 9.30 -6.18
C GLU A 58 -2.94 8.74 -5.94
N GLY A 59 -3.93 9.18 -6.74
CA GLY A 59 -5.31 8.71 -6.64
C GLY A 59 -5.45 7.20 -6.86
N CYS A 60 -4.69 6.63 -7.79
CA CYS A 60 -4.64 5.18 -8.03
C CYS A 60 -4.02 4.44 -6.82
N CYS A 61 -2.89 4.91 -6.30
CA CYS A 61 -2.26 4.33 -5.11
C CYS A 61 -3.19 4.37 -3.90
N ARG A 62 -3.86 5.51 -3.67
CA ARG A 62 -4.84 5.68 -2.59
C ARG A 62 -5.97 4.66 -2.70
N LYS A 63 -6.55 4.48 -3.89
CA LYS A 63 -7.61 3.49 -4.13
C LYS A 63 -7.16 2.07 -3.80
N VAL A 64 -5.93 1.69 -4.17
CA VAL A 64 -5.38 0.36 -3.85
C VAL A 64 -5.28 0.17 -2.34
N VAL A 65 -4.78 1.16 -1.61
CA VAL A 65 -4.70 1.11 -0.13
C VAL A 65 -6.09 0.98 0.50
N GLN A 66 -7.06 1.76 0.04
CA GLN A 66 -8.45 1.69 0.51
C GLN A 66 -9.08 0.33 0.23
N GLN A 67 -8.83 -0.25 -0.94
CA GLN A 67 -9.30 -1.59 -1.30
C GLN A 67 -8.66 -2.67 -0.41
N LEU A 68 -7.37 -2.57 -0.10
CA LEU A 68 -6.70 -3.51 0.81
C LEU A 68 -7.29 -3.42 2.23
N VAL A 69 -7.55 -2.21 2.74
CA VAL A 69 -8.21 -2.03 4.05
C VAL A 69 -9.64 -2.59 4.03
N ALA A 70 -10.41 -2.32 2.97
CA ALA A 70 -11.75 -2.88 2.82
C ALA A 70 -11.73 -4.41 2.73
N ALA A 71 -10.70 -4.98 2.09
CA ALA A 71 -10.52 -6.42 1.97
C ALA A 71 -10.23 -7.11 3.31
N LEU A 72 -9.70 -6.40 4.32
CA LEU A 72 -9.55 -6.96 5.68
C LEU A 72 -10.87 -7.22 6.39
N ARG A 73 -11.94 -6.49 6.01
CA ARG A 73 -13.27 -6.65 6.61
C ARG A 73 -14.04 -7.83 6.05
N GLN A 74 -13.53 -8.44 4.97
CA GLN A 74 -14.15 -9.61 4.38
C GLN A 74 -13.86 -10.85 5.24
N PRO A 75 -14.83 -11.76 5.38
CA PRO A 75 -14.61 -13.02 6.09
C PRO A 75 -13.63 -13.89 5.30
N ASP A 76 -12.49 -14.22 5.90
CA ASP A 76 -11.43 -14.98 5.25
C ASP A 76 -10.81 -16.03 6.17
N THR A 77 -9.95 -16.85 5.60
CA THR A 77 -9.06 -17.71 6.39
C THR A 77 -7.98 -16.88 7.07
N GLY A 78 -7.50 -17.32 8.23
CA GLY A 78 -6.43 -16.62 8.96
C GLY A 78 -5.16 -16.40 8.14
N SER A 79 -4.85 -17.29 7.18
CA SER A 79 -3.71 -17.11 6.28
C SER A 79 -3.93 -16.00 5.25
N SER A 80 -5.11 -15.91 4.64
CA SER A 80 -5.42 -14.82 3.71
C SER A 80 -5.51 -13.47 4.41
N ALA A 81 -6.10 -13.43 5.62
CA ALA A 81 -6.11 -12.25 6.46
C ALA A 81 -4.69 -11.80 6.86
N TYR A 82 -3.80 -12.74 7.16
CA TYR A 82 -2.39 -12.46 7.42
C TYR A 82 -1.70 -11.79 6.21
N ASP A 83 -1.87 -12.32 4.99
CA ASP A 83 -1.23 -11.75 3.79
C ASP A 83 -1.68 -10.30 3.54
N LYS A 84 -2.96 -10.00 3.78
CA LYS A 84 -3.51 -8.64 3.68
C LYS A 84 -2.88 -7.70 4.71
N LEU A 85 -2.77 -8.13 5.98
CA LEU A 85 -2.11 -7.35 7.03
C LEU A 85 -0.63 -7.11 6.73
N TRP A 86 0.06 -8.16 6.27
CA TRP A 86 1.46 -8.10 5.88
C TRP A 86 1.67 -7.07 4.77
N ALA A 87 0.83 -7.10 3.73
CA ALA A 87 0.90 -6.14 2.62
C ALA A 87 0.69 -4.70 3.12
N LEU A 88 -0.35 -4.47 3.94
CA LEU A 88 -0.63 -3.16 4.53
C LEU A 88 0.52 -2.64 5.40
N ARG A 89 1.11 -3.50 6.23
CA ARG A 89 2.28 -3.11 7.04
C ARG A 89 3.47 -2.74 6.17
N HIS A 90 3.73 -3.50 5.11
CA HIS A 90 4.86 -3.23 4.22
C HIS A 90 4.69 -1.88 3.52
N VAL A 91 3.51 -1.60 2.94
CA VAL A 91 3.28 -0.32 2.27
C VAL A 91 3.19 0.85 3.27
N GLY A 92 2.66 0.61 4.48
CA GLY A 92 2.56 1.61 5.55
C GLY A 92 3.91 1.98 6.16
N LYS A 93 4.88 1.06 6.19
CA LYS A 93 6.25 1.37 6.67
C LYS A 93 6.97 2.38 5.78
N GLN A 94 6.72 2.35 4.47
CA GLN A 94 7.50 3.13 3.49
C GLN A 94 7.04 4.59 3.35
N SER A 95 5.80 4.92 3.76
CA SER A 95 5.22 6.23 3.45
C SER A 95 4.22 6.71 4.51
N GLU A 96 4.40 7.92 5.02
CA GLU A 96 3.41 8.58 5.91
C GLU A 96 2.09 8.83 5.20
N VAL A 97 2.15 9.18 3.91
CA VAL A 97 0.94 9.40 3.10
C VAL A 97 0.11 8.12 3.01
N THR A 98 0.76 6.96 2.84
CA THR A 98 0.08 5.66 2.84
C THR A 98 -0.54 5.34 4.19
N ARG A 99 0.15 5.64 5.31
CA ARG A 99 -0.41 5.48 6.66
C ARG A 99 -1.65 6.36 6.85
N GLN A 100 -1.58 7.60 6.40
CA GLN A 100 -2.71 8.52 6.47
C GLN A 100 -3.93 7.98 5.72
N TRP A 101 -3.75 7.46 4.49
CA TRP A 101 -4.86 6.84 3.75
C TRP A 101 -5.43 5.60 4.43
N MET A 102 -4.60 4.80 5.11
CA MET A 102 -5.10 3.68 5.91
C MET A 102 -5.95 4.16 7.09
N ARG A 103 -5.54 5.23 7.78
CA ARG A 103 -6.33 5.83 8.87
C ARG A 103 -7.66 6.37 8.36
N GLU A 104 -7.64 7.09 7.23
CA GLU A 104 -8.85 7.60 6.56
C GLU A 104 -9.81 6.50 6.10
N ALA A 105 -9.30 5.29 5.86
CA ALA A 105 -10.10 4.12 5.51
C ALA A 105 -10.57 3.31 6.74
N ASP A 106 -10.43 3.85 7.96
CA ASP A 106 -10.69 3.18 9.24
C ASP A 106 -9.88 1.88 9.40
N GLY A 107 -8.60 1.93 9.03
CA GLY A 107 -7.68 0.80 9.06
C GLY A 107 -7.47 0.21 10.47
N MET A 108 -7.46 1.05 11.50
CA MET A 108 -7.35 0.58 12.90
C MET A 108 -8.56 -0.27 13.32
N SER A 109 -9.77 0.14 12.93
CA SER A 109 -10.98 -0.63 13.21
C SER A 109 -11.00 -1.95 12.43
N ALA A 110 -10.65 -1.93 11.14
CA ALA A 110 -10.56 -3.14 10.33
C ALA A 110 -9.53 -4.14 10.89
N LEU A 111 -8.39 -3.63 11.37
CA LEU A 111 -7.36 -4.41 12.03
C LEU A 111 -7.87 -5.08 13.33
N ALA A 112 -8.53 -4.32 14.20
CA ALA A 112 -9.08 -4.87 15.45
C ALA A 112 -10.11 -5.99 15.17
N GLN A 113 -10.99 -5.79 14.19
CA GLN A 113 -11.99 -6.79 13.79
C GLN A 113 -11.37 -8.07 13.27
N VAL A 114 -10.38 -7.99 12.37
CA VAL A 114 -9.74 -9.20 11.81
C VAL A 114 -8.94 -9.96 12.86
N MET A 115 -8.31 -9.26 13.81
CA MET A 115 -7.62 -9.90 14.94
C MET A 115 -8.61 -10.60 15.87
N ALA A 116 -9.76 -9.97 16.17
CA ALA A 116 -10.82 -10.56 16.98
C ALA A 116 -11.46 -11.79 16.31
N ALA A 117 -11.54 -11.81 14.98
CA ALA A 117 -12.03 -12.96 14.21
C ALA A 117 -11.05 -14.15 14.22
N HIS A 118 -9.77 -13.93 14.51
CA HIS A 118 -8.72 -14.96 14.47
C HIS A 118 -7.84 -15.00 15.74
N PRO A 119 -8.43 -15.23 16.93
CA PRO A 119 -7.73 -15.09 18.22
C PRO A 119 -6.66 -16.17 18.45
N SER A 120 -6.69 -17.29 17.71
CA SER A 120 -5.71 -18.37 17.81
C SER A 120 -4.57 -18.25 16.80
N HIS A 121 -4.64 -17.33 15.83
CA HIS A 121 -3.67 -17.22 14.74
C HIS A 121 -2.49 -16.32 15.12
N LYS A 122 -1.53 -16.85 15.89
CA LYS A 122 -0.39 -16.11 16.47
C LYS A 122 0.32 -15.15 15.51
N LYS A 123 0.66 -15.60 14.28
CA LYS A 123 1.36 -14.76 13.28
C LYS A 123 0.52 -13.56 12.82
N LEU A 124 -0.80 -13.72 12.75
CA LEU A 124 -1.72 -12.66 12.35
C LEU A 124 -1.81 -11.62 13.46
N LEU A 125 -1.90 -12.07 14.72
CA LEU A 125 -1.93 -11.18 15.87
C LEU A 125 -0.63 -10.39 16.02
N GLU A 126 0.52 -11.03 15.82
CA GLU A 126 1.83 -10.36 15.82
C GLU A 126 1.93 -9.33 14.69
N GLU A 127 1.54 -9.71 13.46
CA GLU A 127 1.58 -8.80 12.32
C GLU A 127 0.61 -7.63 12.50
N GLY A 128 -0.55 -7.90 13.10
CA GLY A 128 -1.53 -6.89 13.45
C GLY A 128 -1.01 -5.89 14.48
N ALA A 129 -0.35 -6.34 15.54
CA ALA A 129 0.31 -5.44 16.50
C ALA A 129 1.37 -4.56 15.81
N TRP A 130 2.19 -5.14 14.93
CA TRP A 130 3.15 -4.34 14.16
C TRP A 130 2.48 -3.32 13.23
N LEU A 131 1.36 -3.66 12.60
CA LEU A 131 0.61 -2.71 11.77
C LEU A 131 0.03 -1.57 12.61
N ALA A 132 -0.54 -1.86 13.79
CA ALA A 132 -1.02 -0.81 14.71
C ALA A 132 0.12 0.14 15.11
N TYR A 133 1.30 -0.39 15.41
CA TYR A 133 2.49 0.43 15.68
C TYR A 133 2.91 1.27 14.47
N VAL A 134 2.82 0.72 13.25
CA VAL A 134 3.09 1.50 12.03
C VAL A 134 2.08 2.64 11.88
N LEU A 135 0.80 2.41 12.17
CA LEU A 135 -0.26 3.41 11.96
C LEU A 135 -0.23 4.55 12.99
N GLY A 136 0.05 4.25 14.25
CA GLY A 136 -0.06 5.23 15.35
C GLY A 136 1.05 5.17 16.39
N GLY A 137 2.15 4.45 16.12
CA GLY A 137 3.20 4.24 17.11
C GLY A 137 2.66 3.52 18.35
N VAL A 138 3.12 3.97 19.53
CA VAL A 138 2.64 3.43 20.81
C VAL A 138 1.14 3.70 21.01
N ASP A 139 0.65 4.87 20.57
CA ASP A 139 -0.78 5.21 20.70
C ASP A 139 -1.66 4.27 19.88
N GLY A 140 -1.19 3.87 18.69
CA GLY A 140 -1.88 2.86 17.87
C GLY A 140 -1.99 1.51 18.57
N LEU A 141 -0.94 1.07 19.29
CA LEU A 141 -1.01 -0.15 20.10
C LEU A 141 -2.01 -0.02 21.26
N VAL A 142 -2.02 1.13 21.94
CA VAL A 142 -2.96 1.40 23.02
C VAL A 142 -4.41 1.38 22.51
N GLU A 143 -4.67 1.99 21.36
CA GLU A 143 -5.98 1.97 20.71
C GLU A 143 -6.40 0.55 20.36
N LEU A 144 -5.49 -0.26 19.78
CA LEU A 144 -5.76 -1.66 19.47
C LEU A 144 -6.12 -2.47 20.72
N LEU A 145 -5.39 -2.27 21.83
CA LEU A 145 -5.67 -2.95 23.11
C LEU A 145 -7.01 -2.54 23.70
N ARG A 146 -7.40 -1.27 23.59
CA ARG A 146 -8.72 -0.80 24.03
C ARG A 146 -9.85 -1.37 23.17
N ALA A 147 -9.62 -1.58 21.87
CA ALA A 147 -10.60 -2.16 20.97
C ALA A 147 -10.80 -3.67 21.17
N GLY A 148 -9.87 -4.35 21.84
CA GLY A 148 -9.96 -5.78 22.17
C GLY A 148 -10.54 -6.10 23.55
N GLN A 149 -10.91 -5.09 24.33
CA GLN A 149 -11.66 -5.22 25.60
C GLN A 149 -13.16 -5.25 25.33
#